data_AF-A0A2X3DGN3-F1
#
_entry.id   AF-A0A2X3DGN3-F1
#
_cell.length_a   1.000
_cell.length_b   1.000
_cell.length_c   1.000
_cell.angle_alpha   90.00
_cell.angle_beta   90.00
_cell.angle_gamma   90.00
#
_symmetry.space_group_name_H-M   'P 1'
#
loop_
_entity.id
_entity.type
_entity.pdbx_description
1 polymer ?
#
loop_
_entity_poly.entity_id
_entity_poly.type
_entity_poly.pdbx_seq_one_letter_code
_entity_poly.pdbx_strand_id
1 'polypeptide(L)'
;MDYPRRARLKIYATVEVLAAEDHPQLLAQVAPANYRARIERLFLFHLQAFDWNCPQHITPRYSAQQVAEYSQNLQQRIHDLEQENQRLQQQLARRGE
;
A
#
# COMPACT_ATOMS: atom_id res chain seq x y z
N MET A 1 7.93 1.52 2.02
CA MET A 1 7.65 1.96 0.65
C MET A 1 6.24 2.50 0.60
N ASP A 2 6.03 3.70 0.07
CA ASP A 2 4.70 4.23 -0.22
C ASP A 2 4.46 4.08 -1.72
N TYR A 3 3.73 3.03 -2.12
CA TYR A 3 3.47 2.73 -3.52
C TYR A 3 2.52 3.77 -4.17
N PRO A 4 1.39 4.17 -3.55
CA PRO A 4 0.53 5.22 -4.10
C PRO A 4 1.26 6.54 -4.36
N ARG A 5 2.04 7.03 -3.38
CA ARG A 5 2.79 8.30 -3.51
C ARG A 5 4.11 8.16 -4.25
N ARG A 6 4.44 6.96 -4.71
CA ARG A 6 5.72 6.63 -5.35
C ARG A 6 6.91 7.13 -4.52
N ALA A 7 6.91 6.89 -3.22
CA ALA A 7 7.96 7.36 -2.32
C ALA A 7 8.68 6.19 -1.64
N ARG A 8 10.01 6.28 -1.57
CA ARG A 8 10.86 5.33 -0.85
C ARG A 8 11.60 6.05 0.25
N LEU A 9 11.43 5.59 1.48
CA LEU A 9 12.31 5.94 2.58
C LEU A 9 13.66 5.28 2.34
N LYS A 10 14.70 6.08 2.16
CA LYS A 10 16.10 5.65 2.18
C LYS A 10 16.67 6.02 3.54
N ILE A 11 17.37 5.08 4.14
CA ILE A 11 18.04 5.24 5.43
C ILE A 11 19.53 5.01 5.19
N TYR A 12 20.34 5.94 5.70
CA TYR A 12 21.77 5.77 5.83
C TYR A 12 22.11 5.65 7.31
N ALA A 13 22.64 4.51 7.71
CA ALA A 13 22.91 4.19 9.11
C ALA A 13 24.15 3.31 9.23
N THR A 14 24.87 3.44 10.34
CA THR A 14 25.82 2.41 10.78
C THR A 14 25.06 1.37 11.58
N VAL A 15 25.50 0.12 11.52
CA VAL A 15 24.78 -1.00 12.12
C VAL A 15 25.69 -1.74 13.07
N GLU A 16 25.25 -1.90 14.31
CA GLU A 16 25.86 -2.80 15.28
C GLU A 16 25.08 -4.12 15.29
N VAL A 17 25.81 -5.23 15.27
CA VAL A 17 25.23 -6.57 15.34
C VAL A 17 25.55 -7.14 16.71
N LEU A 18 24.52 -7.29 17.53
CA LEU A 18 24.63 -7.73 18.92
C LEU A 18 24.08 -9.15 19.07
N ALA A 19 24.68 -9.96 19.95
CA ALA A 19 24.11 -11.25 20.32
C ALA A 19 22.86 -11.04 21.19
N ALA A 20 21.76 -11.72 20.87
CA ALA A 20 20.49 -11.48 21.56
C ALA A 20 20.52 -11.90 23.04
N GLU A 21 21.31 -12.93 23.36
CA GLU A 21 21.47 -13.46 24.73
C GLU A 21 22.19 -12.49 25.68
N ASP A 22 23.10 -11.66 25.16
CA ASP A 22 23.83 -10.66 25.93
C ASP A 22 22.98 -9.41 26.22
N HIS A 23 21.88 -9.22 25.47
CA HIS A 23 21.04 -8.02 25.53
C HIS A 23 19.54 -8.34 25.75
N PRO A 24 19.16 -9.03 26.84
CA PRO A 24 17.78 -9.47 27.09
C PRO A 24 16.78 -8.30 27.19
N GLN A 25 17.23 -7.14 27.65
CA GLN A 25 16.40 -5.94 27.78
C GLN A 25 16.04 -5.31 26.42
N LEU A 26 16.98 -5.33 25.46
CA LEU A 26 16.71 -4.85 24.10
C LEU A 26 15.87 -5.87 23.34
N LEU A 27 16.16 -7.17 23.52
CA LEU A 27 15.38 -8.24 22.94
C LEU A 27 13.90 -8.13 23.32
N ALA A 28 13.59 -7.88 24.59
CA ALA A 28 12.22 -7.75 25.07
C ALA A 28 11.42 -6.60 24.40
N GLN A 29 12.10 -5.56 23.90
CA GLN A 29 11.45 -4.41 23.25
C GLN A 29 11.07 -4.68 21.80
N VAL A 30 11.79 -5.59 21.13
CA VAL A 30 11.64 -5.83 19.68
C VAL A 30 11.15 -7.24 19.35
N ALA A 31 11.17 -8.16 20.30
CA ALA A 31 10.68 -9.51 20.13
C ALA A 31 9.15 -9.49 19.90
N PRO A 32 8.65 -10.08 18.81
CA PRO A 32 7.22 -10.21 18.59
C PRO A 32 6.60 -11.08 19.68
N ALA A 33 5.40 -10.72 20.14
CA ALA A 33 4.63 -11.57 21.03
C ALA A 33 4.43 -12.96 20.38
N ASN A 34 4.78 -14.02 21.12
CA ASN A 34 4.62 -15.42 20.71
C ASN A 34 5.47 -15.86 19.50
N TYR A 35 6.63 -15.23 19.27
CA TYR A 35 7.56 -15.70 18.25
C TYR A 35 8.27 -17.00 18.69
N ARG A 36 7.99 -18.11 18.01
CA ARG A 36 8.51 -19.45 18.40
C ARG A 36 9.99 -19.68 18.06
N ALA A 37 10.55 -18.91 17.13
CA ALA A 37 11.93 -19.10 16.72
C ALA A 37 12.90 -18.43 17.70
N ARG A 38 14.09 -19.03 17.88
CA ARG A 38 15.18 -18.43 18.64
C ARG A 38 15.72 -17.22 17.89
N ILE A 39 15.69 -16.06 18.53
CA ILE A 39 16.32 -14.84 18.01
C ILE A 39 17.81 -14.91 18.37
N GLU A 40 18.69 -14.87 17.37
CA GLU A 40 20.14 -14.99 17.57
C GLU A 40 20.83 -13.63 17.67
N ARG A 41 20.37 -12.65 16.87
CA ARG A 41 21.04 -11.36 16.70
C ARG A 41 20.07 -10.21 16.75
N LEU A 42 20.51 -9.10 17.33
CA LEU A 42 19.88 -7.80 17.27
C LEU A 42 20.68 -6.91 16.33
N PHE A 43 20.00 -6.21 15.44
CA PHE A 43 20.61 -5.21 14.56
C PHE A 43 20.23 -3.83 15.08
N LEU A 44 21.18 -3.14 15.69
CA LEU A 44 20.99 -1.78 16.20
C LEU A 44 21.46 -0.79 15.12
N PHE A 45 20.53 0.01 14.61
CA PHE A 45 20.79 0.98 13.56
C PHE A 45 21.04 2.36 14.17
N HIS A 46 22.23 2.91 13.95
CA HIS A 46 22.58 4.29 14.29
C HIS A 46 22.34 5.16 13.05
N LEU A 47 21.18 5.78 13.02
CA LEU A 47 20.71 6.59 11.90
C LEU A 47 21.59 7.84 11.72
N GLN A 48 22.16 7.99 10.53
CA GLN A 48 22.97 9.16 10.16
C GLN A 48 22.19 10.14 9.28
N ALA A 49 21.39 9.61 8.37
CA ALA A 49 20.51 10.40 7.51
C ALA A 49 19.33 9.56 7.00
N PHE A 50 18.25 10.22 6.63
CA PHE A 50 17.15 9.60 5.88
C PHE A 50 16.52 10.60 4.93
N ASP A 51 15.92 10.08 3.86
CA ASP A 51 15.17 10.91 2.92
C ASP A 51 14.07 10.09 2.22
N TRP A 52 12.98 10.77 1.88
CA TRP A 52 11.87 10.21 1.09
C TRP A 52 12.01 10.65 -0.37
N ASN A 53 12.90 10.01 -1.13
CA ASN A 53 13.21 10.41 -2.50
C ASN A 53 13.12 9.29 -3.54
N CYS A 54 13.34 9.69 -4.79
CA CYS A 54 13.41 8.84 -5.98
C CYS A 54 12.09 8.11 -6.32
N PRO A 55 11.12 8.82 -6.92
CA PRO A 55 9.87 8.22 -7.42
C PRO A 55 10.06 7.42 -8.72
N GLN A 56 11.25 7.45 -9.31
CA GLN A 56 11.55 6.72 -10.54
C GLN A 56 11.41 5.21 -10.31
N HIS A 57 10.88 4.53 -11.31
CA HIS A 57 10.70 3.06 -11.32
C HIS A 57 9.85 2.48 -10.18
N ILE A 58 9.02 3.30 -9.51
CA ILE A 58 8.01 2.81 -8.55
C ILE A 58 6.66 2.74 -9.28
N THR A 59 6.25 1.51 -9.63
CA THR A 59 4.89 1.25 -10.13
C THR A 59 3.89 1.45 -8.99
N PRO A 60 2.87 2.33 -9.17
CA PRO A 60 1.82 2.49 -8.17
C PRO A 60 1.11 1.17 -7.90
N ARG A 61 0.80 0.92 -6.62
CA ARG A 61 0.00 -0.22 -6.16
C ARG A 61 -1.08 0.31 -5.25
N TYR A 62 -2.30 -0.13 -5.48
CA TYR A 62 -3.47 0.27 -4.72
C TYR A 62 -4.11 -0.97 -4.12
N SER A 63 -4.68 -0.81 -2.93
CA SER A 63 -5.56 -1.84 -2.35
C SER A 63 -6.85 -1.95 -3.14
N ALA A 64 -7.55 -3.09 -3.01
CA ALA A 64 -8.87 -3.28 -3.62
C ALA A 64 -9.87 -2.20 -3.17
N GLN A 65 -9.82 -1.80 -1.90
CA GLN A 65 -10.67 -0.73 -1.36
C GLN A 65 -10.41 0.61 -2.07
N GLN A 66 -9.13 1.01 -2.19
CA GLN A 66 -8.78 2.24 -2.90
C GLN A 66 -9.25 2.22 -4.35
N VAL A 67 -9.07 1.09 -5.05
CA VAL A 67 -9.56 0.95 -6.44
C VAL A 67 -11.08 1.09 -6.51
N ALA A 68 -11.82 0.49 -5.58
CA ALA A 68 -13.28 0.62 -5.51
C ALA A 68 -13.70 2.07 -5.28
N GLU A 69 -13.08 2.76 -4.32
CA GLU A 69 -13.34 4.18 -4.02
C GLU A 69 -13.13 5.07 -5.26
N TYR A 70 -12.01 4.91 -5.97
CA TYR A 70 -11.73 5.69 -7.19
C TYR A 70 -12.67 5.35 -8.36
N SER A 71 -13.18 4.12 -8.42
CA SER A 71 -14.01 3.65 -9.53
C SER A 71 -15.49 3.95 -9.35
N GLN A 72 -15.93 4.34 -8.15
CA GLN A 72 -17.34 4.49 -7.79
C GLN A 72 -18.07 5.53 -8.66
N ASN A 73 -17.45 6.68 -8.94
CA ASN A 73 -18.07 7.71 -9.78
C ASN A 73 -18.25 7.23 -11.24
N LEU A 74 -17.26 6.50 -11.76
CA LEU A 74 -17.32 5.93 -13.10
C LEU A 74 -18.43 4.87 -13.20
N GLN A 75 -18.55 4.00 -12.18
CA GLN A 75 -19.61 3.00 -12.11
C GLN A 75 -21.00 3.64 -12.08
N GLN A 76 -21.19 4.71 -11.31
CA GLN A 76 -22.46 5.44 -11.29
C GLN A 76 -22.77 6.05 -12.66
N ARG A 77 -21.79 6.68 -13.30
CA ARG A 77 -22.00 7.29 -14.62
C ARG A 77 -22.34 6.25 -15.68
N ILE A 78 -21.70 5.09 -15.64
CA ILE A 78 -22.01 3.97 -16.54
C ILE A 78 -23.45 3.52 -16.34
N HIS A 79 -23.87 3.32 -15.09
CA HIS A 79 -25.24 2.93 -14.76
C HIS A 79 -26.28 3.91 -15.33
N ASP A 80 -26.09 5.21 -15.10
CA ASP A 80 -27.01 6.25 -15.59
C ASP A 80 -27.10 6.26 -17.13
N LEU A 81 -25.94 6.13 -17.79
CA LEU A 81 -25.87 6.09 -19.25
C LEU A 81 -26.50 4.83 -19.85
N GLU A 82 -26.36 3.68 -19.19
CA GLU A 82 -27.00 2.43 -19.59
C GLU A 82 -28.53 2.54 -19.50
N GLN A 83 -29.05 3.14 -18.42
CA GLN A 83 -30.49 3.40 -18.28
C GLN A 83 -31.01 4.34 -19.35
N GLU A 84 -30.29 5.43 -19.64
CA GLU A 84 -30.67 6.37 -20.67
C GLU A 84 -30.68 5.72 -22.06
N ASN A 85 -29.66 4.94 -22.39
CA ASN A 85 -29.60 4.20 -23.65
C ASN A 85 -30.78 3.23 -23.80
N GLN A 86 -31.12 2.48 -22.75
CA GLN A 86 -32.28 1.59 -22.78
C GLN A 86 -33.58 2.36 -23.03
N ARG A 87 -33.77 3.51 -22.37
CA ARG A 87 -34.94 4.37 -22.58
C ARG A 87 -35.02 4.87 -24.02
N LEU A 88 -33.91 5.34 -24.58
CA LEU A 88 -33.84 5.83 -25.96
C LEU A 88 -34.10 4.72 -26.98
N GLN A 89 -33.55 3.52 -26.76
CA GLN A 89 -33.81 2.35 -27.61
C GLN A 89 -35.29 1.97 -27.63
N GLN A 90 -35.96 1.99 -26.47
CA GLN A 90 -37.40 1.73 -26.39
C GLN A 90 -38.22 2.80 -27.13
N GLN A 91 -37.82 4.07 -27.05
CA GLN A 91 -38.49 5.15 -27.79
C GLN A 91 -38.34 5.00 -29.30
N LEU A 92 -37.15 4.63 -29.78
CA LEU A 92 -36.90 4.38 -31.19
C LEU A 92 -37.70 3.18 -31.70
N ALA A 93 -37.76 2.09 -30.93
CA ALA A 93 -38.55 0.90 -31.28
C ALA A 93 -40.04 1.24 -31.43
N ARG A 94 -40.61 1.99 -30.48
CA ARG A 94 -42.01 2.45 -30.52
C ARG A 94 -42.33 3.44 -31.64
N ARG A 95 -41.32 4.07 -32.24
CA ARG A 95 -41.48 5.08 -33.31
C ARG A 95 -41.28 4.48 -34.71
N GLY A 96 -40.74 3.26 -34.78
CA GLY A 96 -40.58 2.48 -36.01
C GLY A 96 -41.69 1.47 -36.29
N GLU A 97 -42.61 1.27 -35.33
CA GLU A 97 -43.91 0.61 -35.48
C GLU A 97 -44.99 1.63 -35.90
#